data_AF-A0A8T9BLD8-F1
#
_entry.id   AF-A0A8T9BLD8-F1
#
_cell.length_a   1.000
_cell.length_b   1.000
_cell.length_c   1.000
_cell.angle_alpha   90.00
_cell.angle_beta   90.00
_cell.angle_gamma   90.00
#
_symmetry.space_group_name_H-M   'P 1'
#
loop_
_entity.id
_entity.type
_entity.pdbx_description
1 polymer ?
#
loop_
_entity_poly.entity_id
_entity_poly.type
_entity_poly.pdbx_seq_one_letter_code
_entity_poly.pdbx_strand_id
1 'polypeptide(L)'
;MAHSIHVDYMQQALNLARKSPPKPTNYRVGALLIDAKTNTVLATGYTLECEGNTHAEQSCFIKLAKEHEVLEEQLGDILPKETVLYTTVEPCFKRLSGNLPCVQRILRLGKAIKTVYVGVKEPEKFVGENTGRKQLEDAGIEVVQHLYKKNAGTYFWYLSNPKQLNSFNPSSVTMTLLSSLLHVTNFRNPFIRTLVPSIGAAFAIQAAVAVPSILAQSERFYDLSGSLTYISVTALSLYLPTLRARAAASLAGKAQPALPSLLDALTGKGGPNGLNWRQVVISTAVAVWATRLGTYLFQRVISDGKDSRFDEIKKSPPKFFGAFMVQATWVSLCLMPVLALNSIPHVALSALPLVGVTDIIGLLLFAGGLTFEVTADRQKNAWVQAKKNKEHDEDFLTRGLWGKSRHPNYFGESTLWTGIATTAAGVLMSNVGQVGMGLAGTSYGRILGLGMAAVSPAFVTFLLFKVSGIPLSENKYDEKYGERKDYQEWKKNTPMFFPKF
;
A
#
# COMPACT_ATOMS: atom_id res chain seq x y z
N MET A 1 -9.26 32.83 2.31
CA MET A 1 -7.96 33.39 2.73
C MET A 1 -7.29 33.95 1.49
N ALA A 2 -6.99 35.24 1.46
CA ALA A 2 -6.41 35.90 0.29
C ALA A 2 -5.08 35.23 -0.10
N HIS A 3 -4.94 34.86 -1.38
CA HIS A 3 -3.69 34.35 -1.93
C HIS A 3 -2.70 35.52 -1.98
N SER A 4 -1.63 35.45 -1.19
CA SER A 4 -0.62 36.51 -1.15
C SER A 4 0.25 36.42 -2.40
N ILE A 5 0.49 37.55 -3.07
CA ILE A 5 1.34 37.66 -4.28
C ILE A 5 2.75 37.08 -4.07
N HIS A 6 3.25 37.07 -2.83
CA HIS A 6 4.53 36.47 -2.45
C HIS A 6 4.55 34.93 -2.63
N VAL A 7 3.40 34.27 -2.49
CA VAL A 7 3.25 32.82 -2.73
C VAL A 7 3.41 32.52 -4.21
N ASP A 8 2.83 33.35 -5.09
CA ASP A 8 2.96 33.19 -6.54
C ASP A 8 4.42 33.34 -6.98
N TYR A 9 5.13 34.34 -6.48
CA TYR A 9 6.55 34.51 -6.80
C TYR A 9 7.42 33.37 -6.26
N MET A 10 7.17 32.88 -5.05
CA MET A 10 7.89 31.71 -4.53
C MET A 10 7.57 30.44 -5.33
N GLN A 11 6.34 30.28 -5.82
CA GLN A 11 5.95 29.17 -6.69
C GLN A 11 6.64 29.25 -8.06
N GLN A 12 6.82 30.47 -8.60
CA GLN A 12 7.65 30.69 -9.79
C GLN A 12 9.12 30.33 -9.53
N ALA A 13 9.68 30.69 -8.37
CA ALA A 13 11.05 30.34 -7.99
C ALA A 13 11.23 28.81 -7.93
N LEU A 14 10.25 28.10 -7.37
CA LEU A 14 10.22 26.64 -7.36
C LEU A 14 10.14 26.04 -8.78
N ASN A 15 9.40 26.68 -9.70
CA ASN A 15 9.35 26.23 -11.09
C ASN A 15 10.70 26.43 -11.81
N LEU A 16 11.45 27.50 -11.48
CA LEU A 16 12.81 27.69 -11.98
C LEU A 16 13.78 26.65 -11.40
N ALA A 17 13.68 26.32 -10.11
CA ALA A 17 14.50 25.27 -9.49
C ALA A 17 14.38 23.92 -10.22
N ARG A 18 13.20 23.61 -10.78
CA ARG A 18 12.95 22.40 -11.60
C ARG A 18 13.69 22.38 -12.92
N LYS A 19 14.17 23.53 -13.43
CA LYS A 19 15.00 23.61 -14.64
C LYS A 19 16.47 23.27 -14.37
N SER A 20 16.92 23.33 -13.12
CA SER A 20 18.29 22.99 -12.73
C SER A 20 18.59 21.50 -12.99
N PRO A 21 19.72 21.15 -13.64
CA PRO A 21 20.08 19.76 -13.90
C PRO A 21 20.41 19.00 -12.60
N PRO A 22 19.98 17.74 -12.45
CA PRO A 22 20.24 16.96 -11.25
C PRO A 22 21.75 16.64 -11.11
N LYS A 23 22.37 17.08 -10.00
CA LYS A 23 23.73 16.66 -9.61
C LYS A 23 23.77 16.25 -8.12
N PRO A 24 24.53 15.20 -7.75
CA PRO A 24 24.63 14.75 -6.36
C PRO A 24 25.23 15.78 -5.39
N THR A 25 25.99 16.75 -5.93
CA THR A 25 26.79 17.70 -5.16
C THR A 25 26.14 19.08 -5.00
N ASN A 26 25.00 19.33 -5.66
CA ASN A 26 24.41 20.67 -5.73
C ASN A 26 22.90 20.62 -5.42
N TYR A 27 22.44 21.60 -4.65
CA TYR A 27 21.00 21.83 -4.48
C TYR A 27 20.39 22.45 -5.73
N ARG A 28 19.17 22.04 -6.05
CA ARG A 28 18.37 22.62 -7.15
C ARG A 28 17.63 23.82 -6.61
N VAL A 29 18.23 24.99 -6.73
CA VAL A 29 17.69 26.25 -6.22
C VAL A 29 17.14 27.05 -7.40
N GLY A 30 16.07 27.80 -7.16
CA GLY A 30 15.54 28.80 -8.08
C GLY A 30 15.40 30.14 -7.38
N ALA A 31 15.56 31.22 -8.13
CA ALA A 31 15.51 32.58 -7.63
C ALA A 31 14.80 33.53 -8.62
N LEU A 32 14.15 34.56 -8.09
CA LEU A 32 13.60 35.68 -8.85
C LEU A 32 14.00 37.00 -8.21
N LEU A 33 14.37 37.96 -9.04
CA LEU A 33 14.56 39.35 -8.68
C LEU A 33 13.38 40.16 -9.20
N ILE A 34 12.69 40.88 -8.32
CA ILE A 34 11.44 41.60 -8.61
C ILE A 34 11.62 43.06 -8.22
N ASP A 35 11.10 43.98 -9.04
CA ASP A 35 10.82 45.35 -8.61
C ASP A 35 9.46 45.36 -7.91
N ALA A 36 9.45 45.52 -6.57
CA ALA A 36 8.22 45.47 -5.80
C ALA A 36 7.28 46.65 -6.09
N LYS A 37 7.79 47.76 -6.63
CA LYS A 37 6.97 48.92 -6.98
C LYS A 37 6.06 48.63 -8.17
N THR A 38 6.60 47.94 -9.17
CA THR A 38 5.94 47.68 -10.46
C THR A 38 5.46 46.24 -10.61
N ASN A 39 5.84 45.36 -9.68
CA ASN A 39 5.58 43.92 -9.74
C ASN A 39 6.18 43.24 -10.98
N THR A 40 7.27 43.79 -11.54
CA THR A 40 7.93 43.22 -12.72
C THR A 40 9.10 42.33 -12.33
N VAL A 41 9.23 41.20 -13.02
CA VAL A 41 10.40 40.33 -12.90
C VAL A 41 11.59 41.00 -13.60
N LEU A 42 12.60 41.38 -12.84
CA LEU A 42 13.85 41.95 -13.34
C LEU A 42 14.78 40.85 -13.84
N ALA A 43 14.89 39.76 -13.10
CA ALA A 43 15.71 38.62 -13.49
C ALA A 43 15.19 37.32 -12.86
N THR A 44 15.51 36.21 -13.51
CA THR A 44 15.25 34.86 -12.99
C THR A 44 16.56 34.10 -12.88
N GLY A 45 16.61 33.05 -12.07
CA GLY A 45 17.82 32.28 -11.87
C GLY A 45 17.51 30.86 -11.43
N TYR A 46 18.30 29.88 -11.88
CA TYR A 46 18.35 28.56 -11.25
C TYR A 46 19.78 28.01 -11.18
N THR A 47 20.03 27.07 -10.27
CA THR A 47 21.36 26.47 -10.09
C THR A 47 21.86 25.87 -11.41
N LEU A 48 23.10 26.19 -11.80
CA LEU A 48 23.75 25.77 -13.06
C LEU A 48 23.05 26.27 -14.34
N GLU A 49 22.33 27.38 -14.27
CA GLU A 49 21.78 28.02 -15.46
C GLU A 49 22.86 28.71 -16.30
N CYS A 50 23.77 29.45 -15.66
CA CYS A 50 24.90 30.11 -16.30
C CYS A 50 26.15 29.22 -16.24
N GLU A 51 27.10 29.45 -17.16
CA GLU A 51 28.34 28.67 -17.27
C GLU A 51 29.11 28.59 -15.93
N GLY A 52 29.64 27.41 -15.62
CA GLY A 52 30.36 27.14 -14.38
C GLY A 52 29.47 26.66 -13.23
N ASN A 53 30.04 26.61 -12.02
CA ASN A 53 29.32 26.18 -10.82
C ASN A 53 28.51 27.35 -10.22
N THR A 54 27.44 27.75 -10.89
CA THR A 54 26.61 28.91 -10.52
C THR A 54 25.43 28.52 -9.62
N HIS A 55 25.14 29.35 -8.62
CA HIS A 55 23.92 29.25 -7.82
C HIS A 55 22.78 30.03 -8.47
N ALA A 56 21.56 29.86 -7.99
CA ALA A 56 20.38 30.51 -8.55
C ALA A 56 20.45 32.04 -8.44
N GLU A 57 20.81 32.57 -7.27
CA GLU A 57 20.95 34.01 -7.03
C GLU A 57 22.05 34.60 -7.91
N GLN A 58 23.18 33.89 -8.03
CA GLN A 58 24.28 34.28 -8.90
C GLN A 58 23.84 34.32 -10.37
N SER A 59 23.01 33.37 -10.81
CA SER A 59 22.50 33.34 -12.18
C SER A 59 21.56 34.51 -12.50
N CYS A 60 20.77 34.97 -11.51
CA CYS A 60 20.00 36.22 -11.65
C CYS A 60 20.94 37.40 -11.95
N PHE A 61 21.99 37.57 -11.15
CA PHE A 61 22.87 38.72 -11.26
C PHE A 61 23.72 38.68 -12.54
N ILE A 62 24.24 37.51 -12.94
CA ILE A 62 24.99 37.38 -14.20
C ILE A 62 24.14 37.80 -15.40
N LYS A 63 22.89 37.32 -15.48
CA LYS A 63 22.00 37.64 -16.60
C LYS A 63 21.62 39.11 -16.63
N LEU A 64 21.33 39.69 -15.46
CA LEU A 64 20.96 41.10 -15.35
C LEU A 64 22.15 42.02 -15.66
N ALA A 65 23.34 41.69 -15.17
CA ALA A 65 24.57 42.43 -15.46
C ALA A 65 24.87 42.42 -16.96
N LYS A 66 24.69 41.27 -17.62
CA LYS A 66 24.82 41.13 -19.07
C LYS A 66 23.78 41.96 -19.84
N GLU A 67 22.53 41.98 -19.37
CA GLU A 67 21.45 42.74 -20.00
C GLU A 67 21.70 44.26 -19.94
N HIS A 68 22.28 44.75 -18.85
CA HIS A 68 22.61 46.16 -18.66
C HIS A 68 24.05 46.53 -19.05
N GLU A 69 24.82 45.59 -19.60
CA GLU A 69 26.23 45.77 -20.00
C GLU A 69 27.14 46.33 -18.89
N VAL A 70 26.93 45.88 -17.65
CA VAL A 70 27.73 46.28 -16.47
C VAL A 70 28.34 45.08 -15.76
N LEU A 71 29.25 45.34 -14.83
CA LEU A 71 29.77 44.31 -13.93
C LEU A 71 28.74 43.97 -12.84
N GLU A 72 28.79 42.74 -12.32
CA GLU A 72 27.87 42.26 -11.26
C GLU A 72 27.86 43.19 -10.02
N GLU A 73 29.02 43.76 -9.66
CA GLU A 73 29.17 44.68 -8.53
C GLU A 73 28.56 46.06 -8.77
N GLN A 74 28.35 46.45 -10.03
CA GLN A 74 27.74 47.73 -10.42
C GLN A 74 26.21 47.65 -10.49
N LEU A 75 25.62 46.45 -10.36
CA LEU A 75 24.17 46.29 -10.36
C LEU A 75 23.47 47.07 -9.24
N GLY A 76 24.16 47.33 -8.13
CA GLY A 76 23.62 48.14 -7.03
C GLY A 76 23.20 49.54 -7.45
N ASP A 77 23.86 50.12 -8.46
CA ASP A 77 23.60 51.49 -8.94
C ASP A 77 22.42 51.56 -9.93
N ILE A 78 22.03 50.42 -10.50
CA ILE A 78 21.04 50.33 -11.61
C ILE A 78 19.72 49.73 -11.14
N LEU A 79 19.78 48.86 -10.12
CA LEU A 79 18.60 48.20 -9.59
C LEU A 79 17.59 49.20 -9.01
N PRO A 80 16.27 49.00 -9.24
CA PRO A 80 15.23 49.79 -8.59
C PRO A 80 15.38 49.78 -7.06
N LYS A 81 15.04 50.90 -6.42
CA LYS A 81 15.16 51.07 -4.96
C LYS A 81 14.28 50.11 -4.13
N GLU A 82 13.30 49.47 -4.75
CA GLU A 82 12.38 48.50 -4.12
C GLU A 82 12.60 47.10 -4.67
N THR A 83 13.85 46.74 -4.96
CA THR A 83 14.19 45.40 -5.43
C THR A 83 14.06 44.37 -4.30
N VAL A 84 13.41 43.25 -4.62
CA VAL A 84 13.16 42.12 -3.73
C VAL A 84 13.69 40.83 -4.37
N LEU A 85 14.35 40.00 -3.57
CA LEU A 85 14.85 38.69 -3.99
C LEU A 85 13.98 37.58 -3.40
N TYR A 86 13.48 36.68 -4.24
CA TYR A 86 12.89 35.41 -3.83
C TYR A 86 13.89 34.30 -4.12
N THR A 87 14.19 33.45 -3.14
CA THR A 87 15.02 32.27 -3.34
C THR A 87 14.42 31.06 -2.64
N THR A 88 14.45 29.90 -3.30
CA THR A 88 13.84 28.67 -2.76
C THR A 88 14.62 28.10 -1.57
N VAL A 89 15.90 28.42 -1.46
CA VAL A 89 16.80 28.00 -0.37
C VAL A 89 17.54 29.23 0.15
N GLU A 90 17.79 29.27 1.44
CA GLU A 90 18.56 30.34 2.08
C GLU A 90 19.90 30.59 1.36
N PRO A 91 20.25 31.86 1.07
CA PRO A 91 21.51 32.18 0.42
C PRO A 91 22.72 31.66 1.22
N CYS A 92 23.63 30.98 0.55
CA CYS A 92 24.81 30.42 1.20
C CYS A 92 25.76 31.52 1.74
N PHE A 93 26.25 31.34 2.96
CA PHE A 93 27.27 32.20 3.57
C PHE A 93 28.71 31.78 3.19
N LYS A 94 28.91 30.52 2.80
CA LYS A 94 30.22 29.95 2.43
C LYS A 94 30.05 29.01 1.24
N ARG A 95 31.06 28.94 0.37
CA ARG A 95 31.11 28.01 -0.76
C ARG A 95 32.35 27.14 -0.70
N LEU A 96 32.15 25.82 -0.77
CA LEU A 96 33.24 24.85 -0.85
C LEU A 96 34.02 24.94 -2.17
N SER A 97 33.41 25.50 -3.22
CA SER A 97 34.06 25.70 -4.52
C SER A 97 35.00 26.91 -4.57
N GLY A 98 35.15 27.68 -3.49
CA GLY A 98 35.96 28.91 -3.45
C GLY A 98 35.30 30.14 -4.10
N ASN A 99 34.18 29.96 -4.81
CA ASN A 99 33.42 31.06 -5.41
C ASN A 99 32.84 32.01 -4.34
N LEU A 100 32.62 33.27 -4.71
CA LEU A 100 31.98 34.25 -3.83
C LEU A 100 30.57 33.77 -3.38
N PRO A 101 30.29 33.71 -2.05
CA PRO A 101 29.00 33.29 -1.51
C PRO A 101 27.83 34.20 -1.88
N CYS A 102 26.62 33.63 -1.93
CA CYS A 102 25.42 34.37 -2.33
C CYS A 102 25.08 35.52 -1.38
N VAL A 103 25.29 35.34 -0.07
CA VAL A 103 25.15 36.43 0.92
C VAL A 103 26.06 37.60 0.59
N GLN A 104 27.33 37.33 0.28
CA GLN A 104 28.31 38.36 -0.06
C GLN A 104 27.99 39.06 -1.38
N ARG A 105 27.43 38.33 -2.37
CA ARG A 105 26.95 38.93 -3.62
C ARG A 105 25.81 39.92 -3.36
N ILE A 106 24.83 39.53 -2.53
CA ILE A 106 23.72 40.41 -2.15
C ILE A 106 24.24 41.66 -1.42
N LEU A 107 25.16 41.50 -0.46
CA LEU A 107 25.72 42.61 0.30
C LEU A 107 26.50 43.62 -0.55
N ARG A 108 27.19 43.15 -1.60
CA ARG A 108 27.93 44.02 -2.53
C ARG A 108 27.03 44.95 -3.34
N LEU A 109 25.73 44.67 -3.45
CA LEU A 109 24.77 45.50 -4.16
C LEU A 109 24.32 46.75 -3.37
N GLY A 110 25.02 47.13 -2.30
CA GLY A 110 24.85 48.44 -1.67
C GLY A 110 23.45 48.74 -1.11
N LYS A 111 22.71 47.71 -0.67
CA LYS A 111 21.30 47.77 -0.19
C LYS A 111 20.24 48.00 -1.27
N ALA A 112 20.56 47.79 -2.55
CA ALA A 112 19.55 47.78 -3.61
C ALA A 112 18.45 46.73 -3.36
N ILE A 113 18.83 45.58 -2.78
CA ILE A 113 17.89 44.55 -2.33
C ILE A 113 17.50 44.84 -0.87
N LYS A 114 16.23 45.17 -0.63
CA LYS A 114 15.72 45.48 0.72
C LYS A 114 15.18 44.26 1.46
N THR A 115 14.61 43.31 0.73
CA THR A 115 13.96 42.14 1.32
C THR A 115 14.36 40.88 0.55
N VAL A 116 14.67 39.82 1.30
CA VAL A 116 14.95 38.49 0.77
C VAL A 116 13.91 37.52 1.32
N TYR A 117 13.05 37.02 0.44
CA TYR A 117 12.09 35.96 0.76
C TYR A 117 12.73 34.60 0.57
N VAL A 118 12.73 33.79 1.62
CA VAL A 118 13.38 32.47 1.65
C VAL A 118 12.32 31.37 1.79
N GLY A 119 12.42 30.36 0.92
CA GLY A 119 11.57 29.16 0.96
C GLY A 119 11.91 28.22 2.12
N VAL A 120 13.11 27.63 2.11
CA VAL A 120 13.61 26.75 3.18
C VAL A 120 14.96 27.22 3.70
N LYS A 121 15.24 26.96 4.98
CA LYS A 121 16.57 27.17 5.57
C LYS A 121 17.59 26.23 4.95
N GLU A 122 18.84 26.68 4.85
CA GLU A 122 19.91 25.82 4.36
C GLU A 122 20.12 24.66 5.35
N PRO A 123 20.19 23.39 4.89
CA PRO A 123 20.41 22.24 5.76
C PRO A 123 21.82 22.26 6.38
N GLU A 124 21.95 21.94 7.68
CA GLU A 124 23.24 21.81 8.39
C GLU A 124 24.17 20.70 7.84
N LYS A 125 23.77 19.99 6.78
CA LYS A 125 24.48 18.83 6.22
C LYS A 125 25.83 19.15 5.56
N PHE A 126 26.12 20.40 5.21
CA PHE A 126 27.35 20.74 4.46
C PHE A 126 28.23 21.83 5.10
N VAL A 127 27.66 22.79 5.85
CA VAL A 127 28.43 23.92 6.40
C VAL A 127 27.85 24.46 7.73
N GLY A 128 27.83 23.67 8.82
CA GLY A 128 27.55 24.17 10.18
C GLY A 128 26.28 25.06 10.34
N GLU A 129 26.24 25.89 11.38
CA GLU A 129 25.17 26.88 11.59
C GLU A 129 25.30 28.03 10.59
N ASN A 130 24.26 28.27 9.76
CA ASN A 130 24.29 29.32 8.74
C ASN A 130 24.13 30.71 9.38
N THR A 131 25.21 31.49 9.39
CA THR A 131 25.21 32.90 9.87
C THR A 131 24.78 33.90 8.81
N GLY A 132 24.47 33.45 7.59
CA GLY A 132 24.16 34.27 6.42
C GLY A 132 22.93 35.16 6.60
N ARG A 133 21.88 34.65 7.23
CA ARG A 133 20.70 35.46 7.60
C ARG A 133 21.07 36.64 8.49
N LYS A 134 21.87 36.39 9.54
CA LYS A 134 22.32 37.43 10.46
C LYS A 134 23.14 38.50 9.74
N GLN A 135 24.03 38.11 8.83
CA GLN A 135 24.81 39.05 8.02
C GLN A 135 23.94 39.96 7.13
N LEU A 136 22.86 39.42 6.56
CA LEU A 136 21.90 40.21 5.77
C LEU A 136 21.10 41.16 6.67
N GLU A 137 20.60 40.67 7.80
CA GLU A 137 19.84 41.47 8.77
C GLU A 137 20.69 42.59 9.40
N ASP A 138 21.95 42.32 9.76
CA ASP A 138 22.92 43.31 10.29
C ASP A 138 23.23 44.42 9.25
N ALA A 139 23.15 44.11 7.96
CA ALA A 139 23.30 45.08 6.87
C ALA A 139 22.01 45.88 6.57
N GLY A 140 20.92 45.60 7.29
CA GLY A 140 19.62 46.25 7.12
C GLY A 140 18.74 45.65 6.02
N ILE A 141 19.01 44.41 5.60
CA ILE A 141 18.19 43.66 4.63
C ILE A 141 17.23 42.75 5.39
N GLU A 142 15.94 42.89 5.16
CA GLU A 142 14.92 42.07 5.82
C GLU A 142 14.89 40.65 5.23
N VAL A 143 15.04 39.62 6.06
CA VAL A 143 14.95 38.22 5.62
C VAL A 143 13.63 37.60 6.08
N VAL A 144 12.70 37.46 5.14
CA VAL A 144 11.36 36.94 5.42
C VAL A 144 11.29 35.46 5.07
N GLN A 145 11.02 34.62 6.07
CA GLN A 145 10.78 33.20 5.86
C GLN A 145 9.28 32.96 5.61
N HIS A 146 8.88 32.64 4.38
CA HIS A 146 7.48 32.40 4.08
C HIS A 146 7.09 30.94 4.38
N LEU A 147 6.27 30.73 5.42
CA LEU A 147 5.98 29.40 5.98
C LEU A 147 4.87 28.67 5.21
N TYR A 148 5.25 27.73 4.33
CA TYR A 148 4.48 26.50 4.15
C TYR A 148 4.72 25.57 5.36
N LYS A 149 4.19 25.96 6.54
CA LYS A 149 4.39 25.22 7.81
C LYS A 149 3.84 23.78 7.80
N LYS A 150 3.00 23.42 6.81
CA LYS A 150 2.36 22.10 6.73
C LYS A 150 3.14 21.04 5.93
N ASN A 151 4.16 21.42 5.12
CA ASN A 151 4.84 20.50 4.17
C ASN A 151 6.38 20.67 4.12
N ALA A 152 7.00 21.32 5.12
CA ALA A 152 8.44 21.62 5.10
C ALA A 152 9.35 20.38 4.91
N GLY A 153 8.98 19.23 5.47
CA GLY A 153 9.71 17.97 5.29
C GLY A 153 9.66 17.43 3.85
N THR A 154 8.56 17.69 3.13
CA THR A 154 8.37 17.23 1.75
C THR A 154 9.23 18.03 0.77
N TYR A 155 9.38 19.34 1.00
CA TYR A 155 10.19 20.22 0.15
C TYR A 155 11.70 20.05 0.36
N PHE A 156 12.12 19.81 1.61
CA PHE A 156 13.49 19.43 1.91
C PHE A 156 13.88 18.11 1.22
N TRP A 157 12.95 17.16 1.14
CA TRP A 157 13.12 15.91 0.38
C TRP A 157 13.22 16.15 -1.14
N TYR A 158 12.42 17.06 -1.70
CA TYR A 158 12.50 17.45 -3.14
C TYR A 158 13.87 18.06 -3.52
N LEU A 159 14.47 18.84 -2.63
CA LEU A 159 15.78 19.48 -2.86
C LEU A 159 16.96 18.53 -2.68
N SER A 160 16.77 17.41 -1.95
CA SER A 160 17.83 16.43 -1.63
C SER A 160 17.80 15.15 -2.49
N ASN A 161 16.74 14.90 -3.28
CA ASN A 161 16.59 13.68 -4.09
C ASN A 161 16.43 13.95 -5.60
N PRO A 162 17.52 13.99 -6.38
CA PRO A 162 17.53 14.38 -7.81
C PRO A 162 16.84 13.45 -8.83
N LYS A 163 16.18 12.34 -8.43
CA LYS A 163 15.77 11.26 -9.35
C LYS A 163 14.26 11.04 -9.54
N GLN A 164 13.38 11.88 -9.01
CA GLN A 164 11.93 11.73 -9.26
C GLN A 164 11.28 13.07 -9.62
N LEU A 165 11.21 13.36 -10.91
CA LEU A 165 10.43 14.46 -11.48
C LEU A 165 9.42 13.88 -12.47
N ASN A 166 8.19 13.64 -12.00
CA ASN A 166 6.95 13.91 -12.74
C ASN A 166 5.74 13.69 -11.81
N SER A 167 4.79 14.62 -11.87
CA SER A 167 3.48 14.69 -11.19
C SER A 167 3.41 15.30 -9.77
N PHE A 168 2.90 16.53 -9.69
CA PHE A 168 2.11 16.97 -8.54
C PHE A 168 0.64 16.76 -8.91
N ASN A 169 0.08 15.66 -8.42
CA ASN A 169 -1.34 15.30 -8.47
C ASN A 169 -1.68 14.88 -7.02
N PRO A 170 -2.92 14.99 -6.49
CA PRO A 170 -3.26 14.49 -5.16
C PRO A 170 -2.97 12.98 -4.96
N SER A 171 -2.64 12.27 -6.05
CA SER A 171 -2.04 10.94 -6.11
C SER A 171 -0.56 10.86 -5.63
N SER A 172 0.08 11.97 -5.24
CA SER A 172 1.51 12.01 -4.90
C SER A 172 1.82 11.40 -3.54
N VAL A 173 0.88 11.45 -2.59
CA VAL A 173 1.01 10.79 -1.27
C VAL A 173 0.95 9.27 -1.42
N THR A 174 0.03 8.76 -2.25
CA THR A 174 -0.06 7.33 -2.55
C THR A 174 1.15 6.84 -3.34
N MET A 175 1.71 7.65 -4.25
CA MET A 175 2.93 7.31 -5.00
C MET A 175 4.21 7.37 -4.15
N THR A 176 4.31 8.24 -3.14
CA THR A 176 5.46 8.26 -2.22
C THR A 176 5.42 7.11 -1.21
N LEU A 177 4.25 6.77 -0.68
CA LEU A 177 4.07 5.58 0.17
C LEU A 177 4.32 4.30 -0.62
N LEU A 178 3.77 4.19 -1.84
CA LEU A 178 4.03 3.05 -2.71
C LEU A 178 5.52 2.95 -3.06
N SER A 179 6.17 4.04 -3.47
CA SER A 179 7.62 4.03 -3.79
C SER A 179 8.48 3.65 -2.58
N SER A 180 8.13 4.15 -1.39
CA SER A 180 8.82 3.82 -0.13
C SER A 180 8.62 2.34 0.22
N LEU A 181 7.39 1.84 0.14
CA LEU A 181 7.07 0.42 0.33
C LEU A 181 7.84 -0.45 -0.65
N LEU A 182 7.84 -0.11 -1.95
CA LEU A 182 8.54 -0.86 -2.99
C LEU A 182 10.05 -0.90 -2.75
N HIS A 183 10.64 0.20 -2.25
CA HIS A 183 12.06 0.27 -1.94
C HIS A 183 12.42 -0.53 -0.68
N VAL A 184 11.69 -0.34 0.42
CA VAL A 184 11.93 -1.04 1.70
C VAL A 184 11.71 -2.56 1.57
N THR A 185 10.83 -2.97 0.65
CA THR A 185 10.52 -4.40 0.41
C THR A 185 11.17 -4.96 -0.85
N ASN A 186 12.24 -4.34 -1.35
CA ASN A 186 12.97 -4.81 -2.54
C ASN A 186 13.92 -5.98 -2.22
N PHE A 187 13.37 -7.06 -1.66
CA PHE A 187 14.13 -8.27 -1.31
C PHE A 187 14.73 -8.93 -2.56
N ARG A 188 15.89 -9.58 -2.43
CA ARG A 188 16.52 -10.28 -3.58
C ARG A 188 15.67 -11.44 -4.08
N ASN A 189 15.10 -12.22 -3.18
CA ASN A 189 14.26 -13.36 -3.50
C ASN A 189 12.84 -12.91 -3.93
N PRO A 190 12.33 -13.32 -5.12
CA PRO A 190 11.02 -12.91 -5.64
C PRO A 190 9.84 -13.30 -4.72
N PHE A 191 9.92 -14.47 -4.09
CA PHE A 191 8.89 -14.95 -3.18
C PHE A 191 8.72 -14.03 -1.97
N ILE A 192 9.80 -13.76 -1.23
CA ILE A 192 9.79 -12.84 -0.08
C ILE A 192 9.44 -11.41 -0.49
N ARG A 193 9.86 -11.01 -1.70
CA ARG A 193 9.54 -9.70 -2.29
C ARG A 193 8.03 -9.48 -2.41
N THR A 194 7.22 -10.52 -2.63
CA THR A 194 5.76 -10.40 -2.68
C THR A 194 5.11 -10.72 -1.34
N LEU A 195 5.61 -11.74 -0.63
CA LEU A 195 5.01 -12.23 0.61
C LEU A 195 5.04 -11.19 1.74
N VAL A 196 6.22 -10.64 2.06
CA VAL A 196 6.41 -9.73 3.20
C VAL A 196 5.53 -8.47 3.11
N PRO A 197 5.52 -7.70 2.00
CA PRO A 197 4.62 -6.55 1.89
C PRO A 197 3.14 -6.93 1.91
N SER A 198 2.78 -8.11 1.41
CA SER A 198 1.38 -8.58 1.43
C SER A 198 0.92 -8.89 2.85
N ILE A 199 1.73 -9.61 3.63
CA ILE A 199 1.47 -9.86 5.05
C ILE A 199 1.50 -8.54 5.83
N GLY A 200 2.50 -7.69 5.59
CA GLY A 200 2.59 -6.37 6.21
C GLY A 200 1.34 -5.51 5.95
N ALA A 201 0.79 -5.55 4.73
CA ALA A 201 -0.46 -4.90 4.40
C ALA A 201 -1.66 -5.48 5.18
N ALA A 202 -1.70 -6.79 5.42
CA ALA A 202 -2.73 -7.41 6.25
C ALA A 202 -2.74 -6.83 7.66
N PHE A 203 -1.56 -6.75 8.29
CA PHE A 203 -1.41 -6.16 9.62
C PHE A 203 -1.71 -4.66 9.62
N ALA A 204 -1.28 -3.93 8.59
CA ALA A 204 -1.55 -2.49 8.49
C ALA A 204 -3.04 -2.18 8.35
N ILE A 205 -3.77 -2.92 7.51
CA ILE A 205 -5.23 -2.76 7.35
C ILE A 205 -5.92 -3.05 8.68
N GLN A 206 -5.59 -4.15 9.34
CA GLN A 206 -6.21 -4.53 10.60
C GLN A 206 -5.88 -3.54 11.73
N ALA A 207 -4.64 -3.05 11.81
CA ALA A 207 -4.27 -2.00 12.76
C ALA A 207 -5.04 -0.70 12.50
N ALA A 208 -5.20 -0.31 11.24
CA ALA A 208 -5.93 0.89 10.85
C ALA A 208 -7.42 0.82 11.22
N VAL A 209 -8.05 -0.36 11.11
CA VAL A 209 -9.45 -0.56 11.52
C VAL A 209 -9.58 -0.77 13.03
N ALA A 210 -8.56 -1.30 13.70
CA ALA A 210 -8.57 -1.47 15.16
C ALA A 210 -8.71 -0.13 15.89
N VAL A 211 -8.04 0.93 15.44
CA VAL A 211 -8.08 2.26 16.08
C VAL A 211 -9.51 2.80 16.21
N PRO A 212 -10.28 3.02 15.13
CA PRO A 212 -11.66 3.50 15.26
C PRO A 212 -12.57 2.49 15.98
N SER A 213 -12.32 1.18 15.85
CA SER A 213 -13.12 0.14 16.53
C SER A 213 -12.93 0.17 18.05
N ILE A 214 -11.70 0.41 18.53
CA ILE A 214 -11.38 0.58 19.95
C ILE A 214 -11.99 1.86 20.49
N LEU A 215 -11.86 2.98 19.76
CA LEU A 215 -12.43 4.27 20.16
C LEU A 215 -13.96 4.21 20.24
N ALA A 216 -14.60 3.49 19.32
CA ALA A 216 -16.04 3.29 19.32
C ALA A 216 -16.51 2.12 20.22
N GLN A 217 -15.59 1.37 20.84
CA GLN A 217 -15.85 0.11 21.55
C GLN A 217 -16.81 -0.82 20.79
N SER A 218 -16.62 -0.93 19.47
CA SER A 218 -17.56 -1.59 18.57
C SER A 218 -16.87 -2.64 17.70
N GLU A 219 -17.40 -3.85 17.72
CA GLU A 219 -16.98 -4.98 16.89
C GLU A 219 -17.61 -5.00 15.49
N ARG A 220 -18.49 -4.02 15.18
CA ARG A 220 -19.28 -4.00 13.93
C ARG A 220 -18.42 -4.07 12.66
N PHE A 221 -17.20 -3.57 12.72
CA PHE A 221 -16.28 -3.55 11.58
C PHE A 221 -15.32 -4.74 11.54
N TYR A 222 -15.29 -5.60 12.57
CA TYR A 222 -14.31 -6.67 12.68
C TYR A 222 -14.46 -7.72 11.56
N ASP A 223 -15.66 -8.26 11.33
CA ASP A 223 -15.85 -9.27 10.28
C ASP A 223 -15.68 -8.67 8.86
N LEU A 224 -16.10 -7.41 8.68
CA LEU A 224 -15.94 -6.67 7.44
C LEU A 224 -14.45 -6.37 7.14
N SER A 225 -13.67 -5.97 8.15
CA SER A 225 -12.24 -5.69 7.99
C SER A 225 -11.48 -6.93 7.55
N GLY A 226 -11.82 -8.11 8.09
CA GLY A 226 -11.25 -9.39 7.66
C GLY A 226 -11.44 -9.64 6.17
N SER A 227 -12.67 -9.47 5.69
CA SER A 227 -13.04 -9.69 4.29
C SER A 227 -12.37 -8.68 3.36
N LEU A 228 -12.34 -7.40 3.75
CA LEU A 228 -11.59 -6.36 3.04
C LEU A 228 -10.09 -6.66 3.00
N THR A 229 -9.55 -7.24 4.06
CA THR A 229 -8.14 -7.62 4.13
C THR A 229 -7.83 -8.76 3.15
N TYR A 230 -8.68 -9.80 3.08
CA TYR A 230 -8.53 -10.88 2.08
C TYR A 230 -8.45 -10.32 0.66
N ILE A 231 -9.41 -9.46 0.30
CA ILE A 231 -9.50 -8.88 -1.05
C ILE A 231 -8.30 -7.97 -1.33
N SER A 232 -7.99 -7.06 -0.41
CA SER A 232 -6.92 -6.07 -0.59
C SER A 232 -5.54 -6.72 -0.68
N VAL A 233 -5.25 -7.69 0.18
CA VAL A 233 -3.96 -8.39 0.21
C VAL A 233 -3.81 -9.30 -1.01
N THR A 234 -4.88 -9.96 -1.43
CA THR A 234 -4.89 -10.75 -2.67
C THR A 234 -4.60 -9.87 -3.88
N ALA A 235 -5.33 -8.75 -4.03
CA ALA A 235 -5.12 -7.79 -5.10
C ALA A 235 -3.71 -7.20 -5.08
N LEU A 236 -3.22 -6.81 -3.89
CA LEU A 236 -1.85 -6.32 -3.72
C LEU A 236 -0.86 -7.38 -4.23
N SER A 237 -0.93 -8.61 -3.73
CA SER A 237 0.01 -9.68 -4.13
C SER A 237 0.01 -9.94 -5.64
N LEU A 238 -1.16 -9.87 -6.29
CA LEU A 238 -1.33 -10.10 -7.73
C LEU A 238 -0.69 -8.99 -8.59
N TYR A 239 -0.87 -7.73 -8.19
CA TYR A 239 -0.39 -6.57 -8.97
C TYR A 239 1.00 -6.10 -8.57
N LEU A 240 1.49 -6.45 -7.38
CA LEU A 240 2.74 -5.95 -6.83
C LEU A 240 3.97 -6.22 -7.72
N PRO A 241 4.13 -7.39 -8.38
CA PRO A 241 5.20 -7.60 -9.36
C PRO A 241 5.17 -6.58 -10.51
N THR A 242 3.98 -6.31 -11.05
CA THR A 242 3.80 -5.30 -12.12
C THR A 242 4.06 -3.89 -11.60
N LEU A 243 3.56 -3.54 -10.42
CA LEU A 243 3.80 -2.23 -9.80
C LEU A 243 5.30 -1.96 -9.62
N ARG A 244 6.08 -3.00 -9.27
CA ARG A 244 7.55 -2.92 -9.23
C ARG A 244 8.18 -2.74 -10.60
N ALA A 245 7.75 -3.50 -11.60
CA ALA A 245 8.25 -3.34 -12.96
C ALA A 245 7.99 -1.93 -13.50
N ARG A 246 6.80 -1.38 -13.22
CA ARG A 246 6.43 0.01 -13.55
C ARG A 246 7.29 1.04 -12.83
N ALA A 247 7.49 0.88 -11.52
CA ALA A 247 8.35 1.77 -10.75
C ALA A 247 9.81 1.74 -11.24
N ALA A 248 10.34 0.55 -11.52
CA ALA A 248 11.68 0.38 -12.08
C ALA A 248 11.82 1.00 -13.48
N ALA A 249 10.84 0.81 -14.36
CA ALA A 249 10.81 1.44 -15.69
C ALA A 249 10.78 2.97 -15.57
N SER A 250 9.95 3.50 -14.67
CA SER A 250 9.89 4.94 -14.40
C SER A 250 11.22 5.51 -13.92
N LEU A 251 11.91 4.81 -13.01
CA LEU A 251 13.24 5.22 -12.51
C LEU A 251 14.33 5.14 -13.59
N ALA A 252 14.18 4.20 -14.53
CA ALA A 252 15.09 4.03 -15.66
C ALA A 252 14.76 4.94 -16.86
N GLY A 253 13.74 5.80 -16.77
CA GLY A 253 13.28 6.63 -17.90
C GLY A 253 12.71 5.82 -19.08
N LYS A 254 12.30 4.56 -18.83
CA LYS A 254 11.72 3.66 -19.84
C LYS A 254 10.20 3.73 -19.81
N ALA A 255 9.57 3.37 -20.93
CA ALA A 255 8.12 3.21 -21.01
C ALA A 255 7.63 2.24 -19.92
N GLN A 256 6.63 2.66 -19.13
CA GLN A 256 6.07 1.82 -18.09
C GLN A 256 5.19 0.72 -18.72
N PRO A 257 5.34 -0.56 -18.33
CA PRO A 257 4.45 -1.61 -18.79
C PRO A 257 3.01 -1.31 -18.35
N ALA A 258 2.02 -1.56 -19.22
CA ALA A 258 0.61 -1.40 -18.89
C ALA A 258 0.22 -2.23 -17.66
N LEU A 259 -0.78 -1.77 -16.91
CA LEU A 259 -1.37 -2.62 -15.87
C LEU A 259 -2.10 -3.79 -16.56
N PRO A 260 -1.85 -5.04 -16.16
CA PRO A 260 -2.44 -6.17 -16.85
C PRO A 260 -3.93 -6.25 -16.56
N SER A 261 -4.70 -6.59 -17.58
CA SER A 261 -6.13 -6.85 -17.48
C SER A 261 -6.40 -8.24 -16.91
N LEU A 262 -7.38 -8.34 -16.01
CA LEU A 262 -7.88 -9.63 -15.52
C LEU A 262 -8.52 -10.44 -16.66
N LEU A 263 -9.17 -9.78 -17.61
CA LEU A 263 -9.85 -10.45 -18.74
C LEU A 263 -8.85 -10.99 -19.77
N ASP A 264 -7.75 -10.28 -19.99
CA ASP A 264 -6.72 -10.73 -20.95
C ASP A 264 -6.01 -12.00 -20.45
N ALA A 265 -5.92 -12.16 -19.13
CA ALA A 265 -5.40 -13.37 -18.51
C ALA A 265 -6.29 -14.59 -18.78
N LEU A 266 -7.61 -14.42 -18.75
CA LEU A 266 -8.58 -15.49 -18.98
C LEU A 266 -8.69 -15.89 -20.46
N THR A 267 -8.42 -14.95 -21.36
CA THR A 267 -8.48 -15.19 -22.82
C THR A 267 -7.14 -15.61 -23.42
N GLY A 268 -6.09 -15.76 -22.60
CA GLY A 268 -4.74 -16.12 -23.05
C GLY A 268 -4.02 -15.01 -23.84
N LYS A 269 -4.63 -13.82 -23.94
CA LYS A 269 -4.08 -12.66 -24.67
C LYS A 269 -3.07 -11.84 -23.86
N GLY A 270 -2.74 -12.28 -22.65
CA GLY A 270 -1.91 -11.53 -21.70
C GLY A 270 -0.52 -11.12 -22.21
N GLY A 271 0.05 -11.77 -23.23
CA GLY A 271 1.40 -11.43 -23.71
C GLY A 271 2.47 -11.48 -22.61
N PRO A 272 3.68 -10.95 -22.86
CA PRO A 272 4.80 -10.98 -21.89
C PRO A 272 4.55 -10.17 -20.60
N ASN A 273 3.53 -9.31 -20.58
CA ASN A 273 3.24 -8.41 -19.45
C ASN A 273 1.89 -8.70 -18.77
N GLY A 274 1.16 -9.73 -19.20
CA GLY A 274 -0.17 -10.08 -18.69
C GLY A 274 -0.13 -11.00 -17.48
N LEU A 275 -1.25 -11.08 -16.76
CA LEU A 275 -1.40 -12.02 -15.66
C LEU A 275 -1.58 -13.45 -16.20
N ASN A 276 -1.15 -14.44 -15.42
CA ASN A 276 -1.47 -15.83 -15.72
C ASN A 276 -2.90 -16.15 -15.25
N TRP A 277 -3.63 -16.94 -16.05
CA TRP A 277 -5.01 -17.30 -15.73
C TRP A 277 -5.15 -17.99 -14.37
N ARG A 278 -4.18 -18.81 -13.94
CA ARG A 278 -4.20 -19.50 -12.63
C ARG A 278 -4.21 -18.50 -11.48
N GLN A 279 -3.34 -17.49 -11.56
CA GLN A 279 -3.24 -16.42 -10.57
C GLN A 279 -4.54 -15.63 -10.48
N VAL A 280 -5.15 -15.31 -11.63
CA VAL A 280 -6.44 -14.59 -11.69
C VAL A 280 -7.57 -15.45 -11.12
N VAL A 281 -7.68 -16.71 -11.52
CA VAL A 281 -8.77 -17.60 -11.09
C VAL A 281 -8.71 -17.85 -9.59
N ILE A 282 -7.55 -18.20 -9.01
CA ILE A 282 -7.50 -18.43 -7.56
C ILE A 282 -7.66 -17.15 -6.74
N SER A 283 -7.18 -16.01 -7.25
CA SER A 283 -7.39 -14.71 -6.61
C SER A 283 -8.87 -14.31 -6.64
N THR A 284 -9.56 -14.61 -7.74
CA THR A 284 -11.00 -14.41 -7.89
C THR A 284 -11.79 -15.34 -6.99
N ALA A 285 -11.38 -16.61 -6.89
CA ALA A 285 -11.98 -17.60 -6.00
C ALA A 285 -11.97 -17.13 -4.54
N VAL A 286 -10.84 -16.61 -4.06
CA VAL A 286 -10.74 -15.99 -2.74
C VAL A 286 -11.62 -14.75 -2.62
N ALA A 287 -11.61 -13.86 -3.62
CA ALA A 287 -12.43 -12.64 -3.57
C ALA A 287 -13.93 -12.97 -3.49
N VAL A 288 -14.41 -13.93 -4.29
CA VAL A 288 -15.79 -14.41 -4.26
C VAL A 288 -16.13 -14.98 -2.88
N TRP A 289 -15.28 -15.85 -2.33
CA TRP A 289 -15.49 -16.42 -1.01
C TRP A 289 -15.50 -15.35 0.09
N ALA A 290 -14.52 -14.44 0.08
CA ALA A 290 -14.39 -13.37 1.07
C ALA A 290 -15.56 -12.38 1.01
N THR A 291 -15.99 -11.97 -0.18
CA THR A 291 -17.17 -11.11 -0.34
C THR A 291 -18.43 -11.80 0.18
N ARG A 292 -18.62 -13.09 -0.13
CA ARG A 292 -19.76 -13.88 0.33
C ARG A 292 -19.77 -14.00 1.86
N LEU A 293 -18.67 -14.47 2.45
CA LEU A 293 -18.58 -14.65 3.90
C LEU A 293 -18.69 -13.32 4.64
N GLY A 294 -17.98 -12.29 4.16
CA GLY A 294 -18.02 -10.94 4.74
C GLY A 294 -19.40 -10.32 4.73
N THR A 295 -20.11 -10.42 3.60
CA THR A 295 -21.49 -9.91 3.49
C THR A 295 -22.42 -10.65 4.45
N TYR A 296 -22.32 -11.98 4.53
CA TYR A 296 -23.14 -12.79 5.42
C TYR A 296 -22.90 -12.47 6.91
N LEU A 297 -21.64 -12.38 7.33
CA LEU A 297 -21.28 -12.04 8.71
C LEU A 297 -21.68 -10.61 9.07
N PHE A 298 -21.44 -9.65 8.18
CA PHE A 298 -21.80 -8.26 8.40
C PHE A 298 -23.32 -8.06 8.54
N GLN A 299 -24.11 -8.70 7.67
CA GLN A 299 -25.57 -8.69 7.76
C GLN A 299 -26.06 -9.28 9.09
N ARG A 300 -25.41 -10.34 9.58
CA ARG A 300 -25.73 -10.96 10.87
C ARG A 300 -25.43 -10.02 12.04
N VAL A 301 -24.27 -9.37 12.06
CA VAL A 301 -23.90 -8.43 13.13
C VAL A 301 -24.86 -7.24 13.19
N ILE A 302 -25.32 -6.73 12.05
CA ILE A 302 -26.35 -5.69 12.01
C ILE A 302 -27.68 -6.19 12.56
N SER A 303 -28.06 -7.42 12.23
CA SER A 303 -29.36 -8.00 12.61
C SER A 303 -29.44 -8.41 14.08
N ASP A 304 -28.38 -9.03 14.60
CA ASP A 304 -28.31 -9.56 15.97
C ASP A 304 -27.79 -8.50 16.97
N GLY A 305 -27.29 -7.37 16.47
CA GLY A 305 -26.93 -6.16 17.22
C GLY A 305 -25.60 -6.22 17.98
N LYS A 306 -25.15 -7.41 18.41
CA LYS A 306 -23.87 -7.64 19.08
C LYS A 306 -23.32 -9.04 18.85
N ASP A 307 -22.01 -9.21 18.94
CA ASP A 307 -21.36 -10.51 19.00
C ASP A 307 -20.80 -10.78 20.41
N SER A 308 -21.34 -11.81 21.06
CA SER A 308 -20.99 -12.16 22.44
C SER A 308 -19.51 -12.51 22.63
N ARG A 309 -18.80 -12.90 21.56
CA ARG A 309 -17.35 -13.20 21.61
C ARG A 309 -16.52 -11.98 21.99
N PHE A 310 -17.02 -10.77 21.72
CA PHE A 310 -16.30 -9.53 21.95
C PHE A 310 -16.69 -8.82 23.25
N ASP A 311 -17.68 -9.33 23.99
CA ASP A 311 -18.25 -8.63 25.16
C ASP A 311 -17.21 -8.34 26.26
N GLU A 312 -16.23 -9.22 26.45
CA GLU A 312 -15.12 -9.00 27.39
C GLU A 312 -13.90 -8.36 26.72
N ILE A 313 -13.64 -8.71 25.46
CA ILE A 313 -12.44 -8.29 24.73
C ILE A 313 -12.46 -6.78 24.47
N LYS A 314 -13.62 -6.22 24.07
CA LYS A 314 -13.77 -4.81 23.70
C LYS A 314 -13.54 -3.83 24.87
N LYS A 315 -13.61 -4.31 26.11
CA LYS A 315 -13.36 -3.51 27.33
C LYS A 315 -11.89 -3.17 27.53
N SER A 316 -10.98 -3.92 26.90
CA SER A 316 -9.53 -3.74 27.06
C SER A 316 -8.90 -3.38 25.72
N PRO A 317 -8.45 -2.13 25.50
CA PRO A 317 -7.85 -1.70 24.24
C PRO A 317 -6.71 -2.61 23.75
N PRO A 318 -5.77 -3.08 24.59
CA PRO A 318 -4.73 -4.00 24.14
C PRO A 318 -5.26 -5.37 23.71
N LYS A 319 -6.24 -5.94 24.44
CA LYS A 319 -6.84 -7.23 24.07
C LYS A 319 -7.64 -7.11 22.78
N PHE A 320 -8.37 -6.00 22.60
CA PHE A 320 -9.14 -5.77 21.39
C PHE A 320 -8.24 -5.54 20.19
N PHE A 321 -7.17 -4.75 20.32
CA PHE A 321 -6.13 -4.63 19.30
C PHE A 321 -5.51 -6.00 18.95
N GLY A 322 -5.24 -6.83 19.96
CA GLY A 322 -4.76 -8.20 19.79
C GLY A 322 -5.67 -9.05 18.92
N ALA A 323 -7.00 -8.92 19.04
CA ALA A 323 -7.95 -9.63 18.18
C ALA A 323 -7.78 -9.28 16.69
N PHE A 324 -7.59 -7.99 16.36
CA PHE A 324 -7.32 -7.54 14.99
C PHE A 324 -5.98 -8.10 14.46
N MET A 325 -4.96 -8.24 15.31
CA MET A 325 -3.66 -8.83 14.91
C MET A 325 -3.77 -10.35 14.70
N VAL A 326 -4.57 -11.04 15.50
CA VAL A 326 -4.92 -12.45 15.27
C VAL A 326 -5.66 -12.61 13.94
N GLN A 327 -6.57 -11.68 13.62
CA GLN A 327 -7.25 -11.67 12.32
C GLN A 327 -6.28 -11.46 11.14
N ALA A 328 -5.32 -10.54 11.26
CA ALA A 328 -4.28 -10.35 10.24
C ALA A 328 -3.45 -11.63 10.02
N THR A 329 -3.10 -12.31 11.11
CA THR A 329 -2.38 -13.59 11.09
C THR A 329 -3.22 -14.67 10.39
N TRP A 330 -4.50 -14.77 10.74
CA TRP A 330 -5.44 -15.71 10.13
C TRP A 330 -5.51 -15.52 8.61
N VAL A 331 -5.75 -14.28 8.16
CA VAL A 331 -5.83 -13.96 6.73
C VAL A 331 -4.54 -14.34 6.02
N SER A 332 -3.39 -14.04 6.63
CA SER A 332 -2.07 -14.34 6.05
C SER A 332 -1.82 -15.84 5.88
N LEU A 333 -2.22 -16.66 6.85
CA LEU A 333 -2.07 -18.12 6.77
C LEU A 333 -3.02 -18.73 5.74
N CYS A 334 -4.27 -18.28 5.68
CA CYS A 334 -5.24 -18.77 4.69
C CYS A 334 -4.85 -18.39 3.25
N LEU A 335 -4.25 -17.20 3.07
CA LEU A 335 -3.81 -16.71 1.77
C LEU A 335 -2.47 -17.31 1.30
N MET A 336 -1.73 -18.04 2.13
CA MET A 336 -0.39 -18.55 1.80
C MET A 336 -0.26 -19.19 0.40
N PRO A 337 -1.13 -20.14 -0.05
CA PRO A 337 -1.06 -20.69 -1.40
C PRO A 337 -1.20 -19.63 -2.51
N VAL A 338 -2.05 -18.63 -2.28
CA VAL A 338 -2.33 -17.55 -3.24
C VAL A 338 -1.17 -16.55 -3.28
N LEU A 339 -0.64 -16.15 -2.12
CA LEU A 339 0.53 -15.28 -2.04
C LEU A 339 1.76 -15.94 -2.69
N ALA A 340 1.95 -17.24 -2.46
CA ALA A 340 3.02 -18.00 -3.07
C ALA A 340 2.88 -18.04 -4.59
N LEU A 341 1.69 -18.35 -5.12
CA LEU A 341 1.47 -18.36 -6.58
C LEU A 341 1.63 -16.97 -7.19
N ASN A 342 1.10 -15.92 -6.56
CA ASN A 342 1.18 -14.55 -7.04
C ASN A 342 2.61 -13.98 -6.97
N SER A 343 3.50 -14.60 -6.19
CA SER A 343 4.91 -14.22 -6.15
C SER A 343 5.72 -14.65 -7.38
N ILE A 344 5.22 -15.65 -8.13
CA ILE A 344 5.90 -16.18 -9.30
C ILE A 344 5.70 -15.22 -10.49
N PRO A 345 6.78 -14.83 -11.20
CA PRO A 345 6.67 -13.99 -12.39
C PRO A 345 5.74 -14.59 -13.44
N HIS A 346 4.82 -13.77 -13.97
CA HIS A 346 3.79 -14.24 -14.93
C HIS A 346 4.40 -14.87 -16.20
N VAL A 347 5.54 -14.35 -16.68
CA VAL A 347 6.31 -14.89 -17.81
C VAL A 347 6.90 -16.28 -17.50
N ALA A 348 7.24 -16.57 -16.26
CA ALA A 348 7.68 -17.91 -15.91
C ALA A 348 6.53 -18.90 -16.08
N LEU A 349 5.32 -18.52 -15.63
CA LEU A 349 4.13 -19.37 -15.71
C LEU A 349 3.66 -19.68 -17.13
N SER A 350 4.04 -18.90 -18.15
CA SER A 350 3.72 -19.22 -19.55
C SER A 350 4.52 -20.42 -20.09
N ALA A 351 5.57 -20.86 -19.40
CA ALA A 351 6.30 -22.07 -19.74
C ALA A 351 5.59 -23.37 -19.28
N LEU A 352 4.54 -23.27 -18.46
CA LEU A 352 3.74 -24.40 -18.04
C LEU A 352 2.67 -24.76 -19.09
N PRO A 353 2.21 -26.03 -19.13
CA PRO A 353 1.03 -26.40 -19.90
C PRO A 353 -0.15 -25.48 -19.58
N LEU A 354 -1.01 -25.25 -20.58
CA LEU A 354 -2.18 -24.37 -20.41
C LEU A 354 -3.04 -24.81 -19.23
N VAL A 355 -3.33 -26.11 -19.13
CA VAL A 355 -4.08 -26.73 -18.03
C VAL A 355 -3.33 -27.97 -17.55
N GLY A 356 -3.20 -28.12 -16.23
CA GLY A 356 -2.65 -29.30 -15.56
C GLY A 356 -3.73 -30.03 -14.77
N VAL A 357 -3.45 -31.30 -14.42
CA VAL A 357 -4.39 -32.15 -13.65
C VAL A 357 -4.76 -31.52 -12.31
N THR A 358 -3.80 -30.89 -11.62
CA THR A 358 -4.01 -30.20 -10.36
C THR A 358 -4.93 -28.99 -10.49
N ASP A 359 -4.95 -28.33 -11.65
CA ASP A 359 -5.87 -27.22 -11.89
C ASP A 359 -7.31 -27.75 -11.97
N ILE A 360 -7.53 -28.85 -12.71
CA ILE A 360 -8.86 -29.44 -12.86
C ILE A 360 -9.37 -29.92 -11.50
N ILE A 361 -8.57 -30.71 -10.78
CA ILE A 361 -8.95 -31.23 -9.46
C ILE A 361 -9.19 -30.08 -8.48
N GLY A 362 -8.27 -29.12 -8.43
CA GLY A 362 -8.36 -28.01 -7.49
C GLY A 362 -9.56 -27.09 -7.74
N LEU A 363 -9.87 -26.78 -8.99
CA LEU A 363 -11.04 -25.97 -9.34
C LEU A 363 -12.36 -26.71 -9.13
N LEU A 364 -12.41 -28.02 -9.39
CA LEU A 364 -13.59 -28.84 -9.07
C LEU A 364 -13.82 -28.92 -7.56
N LEU A 365 -12.75 -29.09 -6.76
CA LEU A 365 -12.83 -29.05 -5.30
C LEU A 365 -13.30 -27.68 -4.80
N PHE A 366 -12.79 -26.59 -5.38
CA PHE A 366 -13.24 -25.24 -5.04
C PHE A 366 -14.73 -25.04 -5.34
N ALA A 367 -15.16 -25.36 -6.56
CA ALA A 367 -16.56 -25.21 -6.98
C ALA A 367 -17.51 -26.09 -6.14
N GLY A 368 -17.11 -27.34 -5.89
CA GLY A 368 -17.85 -28.27 -5.04
C GLY A 368 -17.95 -27.78 -3.60
N GLY A 369 -16.82 -27.42 -2.99
CA GLY A 369 -16.75 -26.90 -1.63
C GLY A 369 -17.58 -25.62 -1.43
N LEU A 370 -17.46 -24.67 -2.35
CA LEU A 370 -18.26 -23.44 -2.34
C LEU A 370 -19.76 -23.73 -2.47
N THR A 371 -20.14 -24.67 -3.35
CA THR A 371 -21.54 -25.10 -3.51
C THR A 371 -22.08 -25.74 -2.22
N PHE A 372 -21.28 -26.58 -1.57
CA PHE A 372 -21.62 -27.17 -0.26
C PHE A 372 -21.83 -26.09 0.79
N GLU A 373 -20.89 -25.16 0.93
CA GLU A 373 -20.95 -24.08 1.92
C GLU A 373 -22.16 -23.17 1.69
N VAL A 374 -22.36 -22.71 0.46
CA VAL A 374 -23.51 -21.85 0.07
C VAL A 374 -24.84 -22.56 0.30
N THR A 375 -24.95 -23.83 -0.09
CA THR A 375 -26.20 -24.56 0.09
C THR A 375 -26.50 -24.82 1.56
N ALA A 376 -25.49 -25.21 2.35
CA ALA A 376 -25.63 -25.45 3.78
C ALA A 376 -26.08 -24.18 4.53
N ASP A 377 -25.44 -23.04 4.26
CA ASP A 377 -25.80 -21.79 4.93
C ASP A 377 -27.17 -21.28 4.48
N ARG A 378 -27.53 -21.42 3.20
CA ARG A 378 -28.89 -21.06 2.73
C ARG A 378 -29.96 -21.93 3.41
N GLN A 379 -29.73 -23.24 3.53
CA GLN A 379 -30.64 -24.15 4.25
C GLN A 379 -30.80 -23.74 5.71
N LYS A 380 -29.69 -23.43 6.39
CA LYS A 380 -29.70 -22.98 7.78
C LYS A 380 -30.42 -21.64 7.94
N ASN A 381 -30.14 -20.67 7.09
CA ASN A 381 -30.78 -19.35 7.15
C ASN A 381 -32.28 -19.45 6.89
N ALA A 382 -32.70 -20.19 5.87
CA ALA A 382 -34.11 -20.41 5.57
C ALA A 382 -34.84 -21.08 6.76
N TRP A 383 -34.21 -22.09 7.38
CA TRP A 383 -34.75 -22.75 8.56
C TRP A 383 -34.86 -21.80 9.77
N VAL A 384 -33.84 -20.99 10.05
CA VAL A 384 -33.90 -20.00 11.15
C VAL A 384 -35.01 -18.98 10.91
N GLN A 385 -35.21 -18.51 9.67
CA GLN A 385 -36.26 -17.56 9.34
C GLN A 385 -37.66 -18.19 9.43
N ALA A 386 -37.84 -19.41 8.92
CA ALA A 386 -39.10 -20.16 9.04
C ALA A 386 -39.47 -20.37 10.52
N LYS A 387 -38.50 -20.66 11.39
CA LYS A 387 -38.71 -20.73 12.85
C LYS A 387 -39.17 -19.39 13.43
N LYS A 388 -38.57 -18.27 13.01
CA LYS A 388 -38.99 -16.91 13.45
C LYS A 388 -40.42 -16.59 13.00
N ASN A 389 -40.81 -17.04 11.82
CA ASN A 389 -42.16 -16.90 11.28
C ASN A 389 -43.18 -17.89 11.88
N LYS A 390 -42.75 -18.76 12.81
CA LYS A 390 -43.58 -19.82 13.40
C LYS A 390 -44.12 -20.82 12.38
N GLU A 391 -43.39 -21.05 11.29
CA GLU A 391 -43.75 -22.04 10.27
C GLU A 391 -43.39 -23.48 10.70
N HIS A 392 -42.50 -23.63 11.68
CA HIS A 392 -42.18 -24.90 12.32
C HIS A 392 -41.64 -24.71 13.74
N ASP A 393 -41.73 -25.77 14.55
CA ASP A 393 -41.23 -25.80 15.93
C ASP A 393 -39.98 -26.67 16.13
N GLU A 394 -39.40 -27.20 15.04
CA GLU A 394 -38.17 -28.02 15.08
C GLU A 394 -37.06 -27.32 15.89
N ASP A 395 -36.39 -28.06 16.78
CA ASP A 395 -35.35 -27.51 17.66
C ASP A 395 -33.96 -27.44 17.04
N PHE A 396 -33.64 -28.38 16.16
CA PHE A 396 -32.38 -28.45 15.43
C PHE A 396 -32.63 -28.95 14.01
N LEU A 397 -31.80 -28.51 13.07
CA LEU A 397 -31.97 -28.80 11.65
C LEU A 397 -31.42 -30.19 11.30
N THR A 398 -32.30 -31.12 10.92
CA THR A 398 -31.95 -32.53 10.62
C THR A 398 -32.12 -32.94 9.16
N ARG A 399 -32.56 -32.01 8.30
CA ARG A 399 -32.87 -32.26 6.88
C ARG A 399 -31.87 -31.62 5.93
N GLY A 400 -31.88 -32.02 4.67
CA GLY A 400 -30.97 -31.51 3.65
C GLY A 400 -29.52 -31.90 3.92
N LEU A 401 -28.58 -30.98 3.69
CA LEU A 401 -27.15 -31.24 3.93
C LEU A 401 -26.84 -31.44 5.42
N TRP A 402 -27.60 -30.79 6.29
CA TRP A 402 -27.49 -30.91 7.75
C TRP A 402 -27.97 -32.26 8.30
N GLY A 403 -28.73 -33.02 7.50
CA GLY A 403 -29.04 -34.44 7.77
C GLY A 403 -27.96 -35.41 7.28
N LYS A 404 -27.07 -34.95 6.37
CA LYS A 404 -25.97 -35.75 5.83
C LYS A 404 -24.68 -35.57 6.64
N SER A 405 -24.45 -34.39 7.20
CA SER A 405 -23.35 -34.06 8.10
C SER A 405 -23.84 -33.03 9.11
N ARG A 406 -23.30 -33.06 10.33
CA ARG A 406 -23.61 -32.04 11.36
C ARG A 406 -23.02 -30.67 11.02
N HIS A 407 -21.95 -30.64 10.24
CA HIS A 407 -21.26 -29.39 9.85
C HIS A 407 -20.93 -29.35 8.35
N PRO A 408 -21.96 -29.35 7.46
CA PRO A 408 -21.76 -29.41 6.03
C PRO A 408 -21.15 -28.12 5.46
N ASN A 409 -21.38 -26.98 6.12
CA ASN A 409 -20.76 -25.70 5.78
C ASN A 409 -19.24 -25.72 6.02
N TYR A 410 -18.79 -26.27 7.17
CA TYR A 410 -17.37 -26.42 7.48
C TYR A 410 -16.68 -27.44 6.58
N PHE A 411 -17.38 -28.50 6.16
CA PHE A 411 -16.89 -29.40 5.13
C PHE A 411 -16.67 -28.67 3.79
N GLY A 412 -17.64 -27.84 3.38
CA GLY A 412 -17.52 -27.00 2.19
C GLY A 412 -16.32 -26.05 2.26
N GLU A 413 -16.14 -25.36 3.39
CA GLU A 413 -15.03 -24.43 3.62
C GLU A 413 -13.66 -25.14 3.57
N SER A 414 -13.49 -26.27 4.26
CA SER A 414 -12.24 -27.04 4.19
C SER A 414 -11.96 -27.55 2.77
N THR A 415 -13.00 -28.00 2.05
CA THR A 415 -12.88 -28.51 0.68
C THR A 415 -12.48 -27.42 -0.30
N LEU A 416 -13.04 -26.21 -0.20
CA LEU A 416 -12.69 -25.13 -1.13
C LEU A 416 -11.27 -24.59 -0.89
N TRP A 417 -10.82 -24.50 0.35
CA TRP A 417 -9.44 -24.12 0.66
C TRP A 417 -8.45 -25.19 0.22
N THR A 418 -8.84 -26.46 0.31
CA THR A 418 -8.09 -27.58 -0.27
C THR A 418 -8.01 -27.43 -1.80
N GLY A 419 -9.10 -27.05 -2.47
CA GLY A 419 -9.10 -26.81 -3.91
C GLY A 419 -8.14 -25.70 -4.37
N ILE A 420 -8.11 -24.58 -3.64
CA ILE A 420 -7.13 -23.48 -3.86
C ILE A 420 -5.70 -24.01 -3.67
N ALA A 421 -5.45 -24.75 -2.59
CA ALA A 421 -4.15 -25.34 -2.31
C ALA A 421 -3.72 -26.34 -3.38
N THR A 422 -4.62 -27.22 -3.86
CA THR A 422 -4.33 -28.20 -4.91
C THR A 422 -3.94 -27.51 -6.22
N THR A 423 -4.68 -26.48 -6.63
CA THR A 423 -4.37 -25.69 -7.83
C THR A 423 -2.98 -25.06 -7.71
N ALA A 424 -2.69 -24.41 -6.58
CA ALA A 424 -1.40 -23.79 -6.33
C ALA A 424 -0.25 -24.83 -6.27
N ALA A 425 -0.46 -25.96 -5.59
CA ALA A 425 0.57 -26.99 -5.37
C ALA A 425 1.17 -27.52 -6.68
N GLY A 426 0.36 -27.73 -7.71
CA GLY A 426 0.87 -28.18 -9.02
C GLY A 426 1.88 -27.22 -9.62
N VAL A 427 1.63 -25.91 -9.50
CA VAL A 427 2.57 -24.88 -9.93
C VAL A 427 3.76 -24.80 -8.99
N LEU A 428 3.52 -24.73 -7.67
CA LEU A 428 4.57 -24.56 -6.67
C LEU A 428 5.57 -25.73 -6.66
N MET A 429 5.16 -26.96 -6.97
CA MET A 429 6.06 -28.11 -7.06
C MET A 429 6.79 -28.23 -8.40
N SER A 430 6.34 -27.53 -9.44
CA SER A 430 6.96 -27.56 -10.76
C SER A 430 8.33 -26.87 -10.76
N ASN A 431 9.22 -27.25 -11.69
CA ASN A 431 10.52 -26.59 -11.84
C ASN A 431 10.36 -25.08 -12.11
N VAL A 432 9.34 -24.71 -12.91
CA VAL A 432 8.99 -23.33 -13.21
C VAL A 432 8.62 -22.55 -11.95
N GLY A 433 7.74 -23.12 -11.11
CA GLY A 433 7.31 -22.47 -9.87
C GLY A 433 8.45 -22.34 -8.87
N GLN A 434 9.30 -23.36 -8.75
CA GLN A 434 10.48 -23.34 -7.88
C GLN A 434 11.47 -22.24 -8.29
N VAL A 435 11.87 -22.22 -9.56
CA VAL A 435 12.78 -21.17 -10.08
C VAL A 435 12.13 -19.80 -9.99
N GLY A 436 10.83 -19.70 -10.27
CA GLY A 436 10.05 -18.47 -10.18
C GLY A 436 9.97 -17.89 -8.76
N MET A 437 9.94 -18.74 -7.74
CA MET A 437 10.05 -18.34 -6.32
C MET A 437 11.49 -18.03 -5.90
N GLY A 438 12.48 -18.22 -6.78
CA GLY A 438 13.90 -18.07 -6.48
C GLY A 438 14.48 -19.25 -5.68
N LEU A 439 13.92 -20.44 -5.84
CA LEU A 439 14.38 -21.69 -5.23
C LEU A 439 15.13 -22.54 -6.26
N ALA A 440 16.09 -23.36 -5.80
CA ALA A 440 16.97 -24.15 -6.65
C ALA A 440 16.32 -25.39 -7.33
N GLY A 441 15.00 -25.57 -7.22
CA GLY A 441 14.29 -26.70 -7.84
C GLY A 441 14.62 -28.08 -7.24
N THR A 442 15.27 -28.11 -6.08
CA THR A 442 15.65 -29.35 -5.38
C THR A 442 14.44 -30.02 -4.73
N SER A 443 14.60 -31.29 -4.32
CA SER A 443 13.57 -32.00 -3.55
C SER A 443 13.13 -31.22 -2.30
N TYR A 444 14.08 -30.55 -1.64
CA TYR A 444 13.79 -29.65 -0.51
C TYR A 444 12.91 -28.46 -0.92
N GLY A 445 13.20 -27.81 -2.05
CA GLY A 445 12.37 -26.74 -2.58
C GLY A 445 10.94 -27.19 -2.88
N ARG A 446 10.76 -28.39 -3.45
CA ARG A 446 9.43 -28.97 -3.70
C ARG A 446 8.65 -29.23 -2.42
N ILE A 447 9.31 -29.75 -1.38
CA ILE A 447 8.70 -29.93 -0.04
C ILE A 447 8.27 -28.58 0.52
N LEU A 448 9.09 -27.53 0.40
CA LEU A 448 8.70 -26.18 0.81
C LEU A 448 7.48 -25.65 0.04
N GLY A 449 7.46 -25.82 -1.29
CA GLY A 449 6.34 -25.39 -2.13
C GLY A 449 5.04 -26.11 -1.79
N LEU A 450 5.11 -27.42 -1.52
CA LEU A 450 3.97 -28.20 -1.04
C LEU A 450 3.53 -27.75 0.35
N GLY A 451 4.48 -27.50 1.26
CA GLY A 451 4.22 -26.97 2.59
C GLY A 451 3.47 -25.65 2.54
N MET A 452 3.89 -24.71 1.68
CA MET A 452 3.23 -23.43 1.46
C MET A 452 1.79 -23.59 0.95
N ALA A 453 1.55 -24.51 0.02
CA ALA A 453 0.19 -24.81 -0.43
C ALA A 453 -0.68 -25.36 0.71
N ALA A 454 -0.12 -26.25 1.52
CA ALA A 454 -0.83 -26.95 2.59
C ALA A 454 -1.14 -26.08 3.82
N VAL A 455 -0.46 -24.93 4.01
CA VAL A 455 -0.69 -24.03 5.17
C VAL A 455 -2.17 -23.67 5.31
N SER A 456 -2.82 -23.29 4.21
CA SER A 456 -4.21 -22.82 4.24
C SER A 456 -5.20 -23.92 4.67
N PRO A 457 -5.32 -25.07 3.96
CA PRO A 457 -6.25 -26.12 4.36
C PRO A 457 -5.92 -26.73 5.72
N ALA A 458 -4.63 -26.84 6.08
CA ALA A 458 -4.24 -27.34 7.39
C ALA A 458 -4.68 -26.38 8.51
N PHE A 459 -4.44 -25.08 8.33
CA PHE A 459 -4.82 -24.06 9.31
C PHE A 459 -6.34 -23.93 9.44
N VAL A 460 -7.08 -23.86 8.32
CA VAL A 460 -8.54 -23.81 8.32
C VAL A 460 -9.12 -25.05 8.99
N THR A 461 -8.65 -26.24 8.63
CA THR A 461 -9.14 -27.50 9.23
C THR A 461 -8.80 -27.55 10.72
N PHE A 462 -7.62 -27.12 11.14
CA PHE A 462 -7.27 -27.02 12.56
C PHE A 462 -8.23 -26.10 13.32
N LEU A 463 -8.50 -24.92 12.80
CA LEU A 463 -9.42 -23.96 13.43
C LEU A 463 -10.85 -24.52 13.53
N LEU A 464 -11.31 -25.17 12.47
CA LEU A 464 -12.63 -25.78 12.43
C LEU A 464 -12.76 -26.93 13.43
N PHE A 465 -11.75 -27.78 13.56
CA PHE A 465 -11.83 -28.96 14.44
C PHE A 465 -11.44 -28.69 15.90
N LYS A 466 -10.63 -27.67 16.17
CA LYS A 466 -9.99 -27.50 17.49
C LYS A 466 -10.20 -26.14 18.16
N VAL A 467 -10.53 -25.09 17.42
CA VAL A 467 -10.56 -23.74 17.99
C VAL A 467 -11.95 -23.13 17.94
N SER A 468 -12.41 -22.71 16.75
CA SER A 468 -13.56 -21.82 16.60
C SER A 468 -14.74 -22.40 15.82
N GLY A 469 -14.59 -23.56 15.18
CA GLY A 469 -15.66 -24.16 14.38
C GLY A 469 -16.57 -25.10 15.17
N ILE A 470 -16.28 -26.39 15.07
CA ILE A 470 -17.09 -27.51 15.58
C ILE A 470 -17.19 -27.49 17.11
N PRO A 471 -16.10 -27.38 17.91
CA PRO A 471 -16.20 -27.50 19.36
C PRO A 471 -17.11 -26.43 19.99
N LEU A 472 -16.99 -25.17 19.57
CA LEU A 472 -17.84 -24.09 20.06
C LEU A 472 -19.31 -24.26 19.68
N SER A 473 -19.58 -24.91 18.55
CA SER A 473 -20.94 -25.17 18.10
C SER A 473 -21.54 -26.35 18.86
N GLU A 474 -20.83 -27.48 18.93
CA GLU A 474 -21.33 -28.68 19.59
C GLU A 474 -21.50 -28.51 21.09
N ASN A 475 -20.57 -27.84 21.78
CA ASN A 475 -20.71 -27.61 23.22
C ASN A 475 -22.00 -26.85 23.54
N LYS A 476 -22.36 -25.84 22.72
CA LYS A 476 -23.62 -25.10 22.88
C LYS A 476 -24.86 -25.96 22.65
N TYR A 477 -24.82 -26.87 21.67
CA TYR A 477 -25.94 -27.78 21.43
C TYR A 477 -26.03 -28.86 22.50
N ASP A 478 -24.89 -29.38 22.97
CA ASP A 478 -24.83 -30.39 24.02
C ASP A 478 -25.30 -29.84 25.37
N GLU A 479 -24.92 -28.61 25.73
CA GLU A 479 -25.45 -27.93 26.92
C GLU A 479 -26.97 -27.76 26.88
N LYS A 480 -27.53 -27.53 25.69
CA LYS A 480 -28.95 -27.24 25.52
C LYS A 480 -29.82 -28.49 25.33
N TYR A 481 -29.31 -29.51 24.64
CA TYR A 481 -30.08 -30.66 24.17
C TYR A 481 -29.45 -32.01 24.55
N GLY A 482 -28.31 -32.02 25.25
CA GLY A 482 -27.53 -33.23 25.52
C GLY A 482 -28.30 -34.33 26.25
N GLU A 483 -29.24 -33.97 27.12
CA GLU A 483 -30.09 -34.94 27.85
C GLU A 483 -31.25 -35.51 27.01
N ARG A 484 -31.51 -34.97 25.82
CA ARG A 484 -32.62 -35.43 24.98
C ARG A 484 -32.22 -36.64 24.13
N LYS A 485 -33.06 -37.68 24.19
CA LYS A 485 -32.83 -38.94 23.44
C LYS A 485 -32.81 -38.75 21.92
N ASP A 486 -33.70 -37.92 21.39
CA ASP A 486 -33.79 -37.63 19.94
C ASP A 486 -32.54 -36.91 19.42
N TYR A 487 -32.01 -35.96 20.18
CA TYR A 487 -30.75 -35.28 19.87
C TYR A 487 -29.55 -36.24 19.90
N GLN A 488 -29.45 -37.09 20.93
CA GLN A 488 -28.38 -38.10 21.03
C GLN A 488 -28.42 -39.09 19.86
N GLU A 489 -29.61 -39.56 19.49
CA GLU A 489 -29.79 -40.47 18.35
C GLU A 489 -29.41 -39.81 17.03
N TRP A 490 -29.85 -38.57 16.80
CA TRP A 490 -29.45 -37.79 15.63
C TRP A 490 -27.93 -37.59 15.58
N LYS A 491 -27.29 -37.22 16.70
CA LYS A 491 -25.85 -36.99 16.80
C LYS A 491 -25.03 -38.26 16.52
N LYS A 492 -25.55 -39.43 16.92
CA LYS A 492 -24.95 -40.75 16.64
C LYS A 492 -25.07 -41.14 15.17
N ASN A 493 -26.23 -40.90 14.56
CA ASN A 493 -26.55 -41.32 13.19
C ASN A 493 -26.11 -40.31 12.11
N THR A 494 -25.67 -39.11 12.51
CA THR A 494 -25.23 -38.05 11.60
C THR A 494 -23.74 -37.80 11.79
N PRO A 495 -22.91 -38.07 10.76
CA PRO A 495 -21.47 -37.88 10.88
C PRO A 495 -21.15 -36.40 11.15
N MET A 496 -20.08 -36.17 11.90
CA MET A 496 -19.70 -34.82 12.34
C MET A 496 -19.32 -33.90 11.18
N PHE A 497 -18.54 -34.42 10.23
CA PHE A 497 -17.87 -33.61 9.21
C PHE A 497 -18.12 -34.12 7.79
N PHE A 498 -17.67 -35.34 7.47
CA PHE A 498 -17.85 -35.93 6.14
C PHE A 498 -19.32 -36.30 5.89
N PRO A 499 -19.98 -35.74 4.85
CA PRO A 499 -21.36 -36.08 4.54
C PRO A 499 -21.55 -37.55 4.16
N LYS A 500 -22.58 -38.20 4.71
CA LYS A 500 -23.04 -39.51 4.23
C LYS A 500 -23.84 -39.36 2.92
N PHE A 501 -23.58 -40.22 1.95
CA PHE A 501 -24.30 -40.27 0.67
C PHE A 501 -25.06 -41.56 0.50
#